data_AF-A0A3D1US19-F1
#
_entry.id   AF-A0A3D1US19-F1
#
_cell.length_a   1.000
_cell.length_b   1.000
_cell.length_c   1.000
_cell.angle_alpha   90.00
_cell.angle_beta   90.00
_cell.angle_gamma   90.00
#
_symmetry.space_group_name_H-M   'P 1'
#
loop_
_entity.id
_entity.type
_entity.pdbx_description
1 polymer ?
#
loop_
_entity_poly.entity_id
_entity_poly.type
_entity_poly.pdbx_seq_one_letter_code
_entity_poly.pdbx_strand_id
1 'polypeptide(L)'
;MMEQLKIRAVQMDLARQPETVAFIKSSIDFFHQCGYNYLVLYLEGRIRTESFHSLPENESYSPDEIRDIVGYAQKYGIETIPVVSVFGHADLFLEQPENESCAELRGGIRGRFGTYNHVFCPTQPETLNFIERYLTEVAELFPSRYFHVGFDEAWDIGYCEKCRVRLPEEGQSGIFLSHLKAVYNIVAGKLGKTMLMWDDLFDIYPDVLEQIPRDIVFCSWHYETLLDRPYGHAGAPRSDLFKRYDGLGFRYIFAPAAFSMRNIQTFTEYALSHHPFGALLTVWEAPGAHEKVAVAYAGRLWSGNPDSSMEAILRETTPLRSEAELAMAAFFLKEHFIVVPGDMRNYFGNLLNPAEYDRFLIVRVARDLFMQYKNSGNDVLEEMMIYLDAESIYFALRQLLPRLCCPGVECDISGPLAEIKEQAADINRRRKEIEKRLRPDRMSRKDDRIFDYLEKMLAEVPVHGPVSNAVLRVRYPERVRPFQFFVRYAGSSKWNRIEAGCTGNRFWGEHMMSYPFEPQGVPEALRIDFTNQYVGSRIMYAELETAEAFYQPLGIVNIEGAVSHPEALLNDGRDAAFFGDGEVQAFRKFNHQEALQMISSVELLLKKISK
;
A
#
# COMPACT_ATOMS: atom_id res chain seq x y z
N MET A 1 24.77 5.83 22.38
CA MET A 1 23.34 5.56 22.10
C MET A 1 23.14 4.53 20.98
N MET A 2 23.97 4.46 19.93
CA MET A 2 23.81 3.49 18.83
C MET A 2 24.29 2.03 19.10
N GLU A 3 24.82 1.72 20.29
CA GLU A 3 25.14 0.33 20.72
C GLU A 3 23.90 -0.54 21.03
N GLN A 4 22.67 -0.08 20.75
CA GLN A 4 21.44 -0.66 21.31
C GLN A 4 20.70 -1.70 20.43
N LEU A 5 20.87 -1.72 19.11
CA LEU A 5 20.08 -2.62 18.24
C LEU A 5 20.74 -3.99 18.06
N LYS A 6 20.14 -5.03 18.66
CA LYS A 6 20.62 -6.43 18.53
C LYS A 6 20.38 -6.96 17.12
N ILE A 7 19.22 -6.65 16.55
CA ILE A 7 18.85 -6.99 15.18
C ILE A 7 18.88 -5.71 14.34
N ARG A 8 19.69 -5.70 13.28
CA ARG A 8 19.66 -4.72 12.20
C ARG A 8 19.40 -5.52 10.93
N ALA A 9 18.13 -5.59 10.56
CA ALA A 9 17.65 -6.43 9.49
C ALA A 9 17.24 -5.59 8.27
N VAL A 10 17.41 -6.20 7.10
CA VAL A 10 16.76 -5.78 5.85
C VAL A 10 15.93 -6.93 5.35
N GLN A 11 14.73 -6.63 4.86
CA GLN A 11 13.85 -7.59 4.21
C GLN A 11 14.13 -7.65 2.71
N MET A 12 13.97 -8.83 2.13
CA MET A 12 13.81 -8.99 0.69
C MET A 12 12.52 -9.75 0.40
N ASP A 13 11.61 -9.14 -0.35
CA ASP A 13 10.32 -9.73 -0.75
C ASP A 13 10.48 -10.69 -1.93
N LEU A 14 10.64 -11.97 -1.60
CA LEU A 14 10.72 -13.04 -2.57
C LEU A 14 9.36 -13.66 -2.88
N ALA A 15 8.32 -13.30 -2.14
CA ALA A 15 6.97 -13.78 -2.33
C ALA A 15 6.33 -13.12 -3.55
N ARG A 16 6.41 -11.79 -3.66
CA ARG A 16 5.91 -11.07 -4.85
C ARG A 16 6.92 -11.14 -5.99
N GLN A 17 8.21 -11.10 -5.63
CA GLN A 17 9.30 -10.94 -6.58
C GLN A 17 10.42 -11.99 -6.36
N PRO A 18 10.28 -13.23 -6.87
CA PRO A 18 11.35 -14.21 -6.79
C PRO A 18 12.58 -13.77 -7.61
N GLU A 19 13.77 -14.03 -7.10
CA GLU A 19 15.06 -13.60 -7.65
C GLU A 19 16.09 -14.73 -7.63
N THR A 20 17.03 -14.73 -8.56
CA THR A 20 18.03 -15.81 -8.64
C THR A 20 18.95 -15.83 -7.43
N VAL A 21 19.44 -17.03 -7.07
CA VAL A 21 20.45 -17.18 -6.01
C VAL A 21 21.64 -16.24 -6.21
N ALA A 22 22.09 -16.02 -7.46
CA ALA A 22 23.18 -15.11 -7.77
C ALA A 22 22.85 -13.64 -7.41
N PHE A 23 21.64 -13.16 -7.75
CA PHE A 23 21.20 -11.83 -7.39
C PHE A 23 21.07 -11.67 -5.86
N ILE A 24 20.52 -12.67 -5.19
CA ILE A 24 20.39 -12.69 -3.72
C ILE A 24 21.77 -12.58 -3.06
N LYS A 25 22.76 -13.33 -3.55
CA LYS A 25 24.15 -13.25 -3.07
C LYS A 25 24.78 -11.88 -3.28
N SER A 26 24.59 -11.28 -4.45
CA SER A 26 25.06 -9.91 -4.70
C SER A 26 24.38 -8.89 -3.77
N SER A 27 23.10 -9.10 -3.45
CA SER A 27 22.37 -8.25 -2.49
C SER A 27 22.91 -8.44 -1.07
N ILE A 28 23.25 -9.67 -0.67
CA ILE A 28 23.92 -9.96 0.62
C ILE A 28 25.24 -9.19 0.74
N ASP A 29 26.06 -9.16 -0.32
CA ASP A 29 27.32 -8.40 -0.33
C ASP A 29 27.06 -6.91 -0.04
N PHE A 30 26.03 -6.33 -0.69
CA PHE A 30 25.61 -4.95 -0.47
C PHE A 30 25.07 -4.72 0.95
N PHE A 31 24.24 -5.62 1.47
CA PHE A 31 23.69 -5.50 2.82
C PHE A 31 24.77 -5.58 3.90
N HIS A 32 25.76 -6.47 3.70
CA HIS A 32 26.94 -6.55 4.56
C HIS A 32 27.70 -5.22 4.56
N GLN A 33 27.96 -4.66 3.37
CA GLN A 33 28.61 -3.37 3.23
C GLN A 33 27.83 -2.27 3.94
N CYS A 34 26.50 -2.32 3.95
CA CYS A 34 25.64 -1.33 4.63
C CYS A 34 25.61 -1.46 6.16
N GLY A 35 26.05 -2.59 6.73
CA GLY A 35 26.15 -2.81 8.18
C GLY A 35 24.99 -3.62 8.79
N TYR A 36 24.19 -4.29 7.96
CA TYR A 36 23.17 -5.23 8.42
C TYR A 36 23.80 -6.51 8.98
N ASN A 37 23.18 -7.09 10.01
CA ASN A 37 23.56 -8.38 10.58
C ASN A 37 22.46 -9.45 10.47
N TYR A 38 21.29 -9.07 9.94
CA TYR A 38 20.21 -10.00 9.63
C TYR A 38 19.66 -9.73 8.22
N LEU A 39 19.27 -10.82 7.53
CA LEU A 39 18.50 -10.77 6.28
C LEU A 39 17.19 -11.50 6.49
N VAL A 40 16.07 -10.78 6.37
CA VAL A 40 14.74 -11.37 6.44
C VAL A 40 14.31 -11.74 5.01
N LEU A 41 14.16 -13.03 4.75
CA LEU A 41 13.66 -13.54 3.47
C LEU A 41 12.14 -13.67 3.57
N TYR A 42 11.42 -12.73 2.97
CA TYR A 42 9.96 -12.78 2.94
C TYR A 42 9.52 -13.73 1.83
N LEU A 43 9.17 -14.96 2.22
CA LEU A 43 9.03 -16.09 1.31
C LEU A 43 7.59 -16.58 1.14
N GLU A 44 6.72 -16.33 2.11
CA GLU A 44 5.40 -16.96 2.18
C GLU A 44 5.51 -18.49 2.01
N GLY A 45 5.10 -19.03 0.84
CA GLY A 45 5.20 -20.44 0.46
C GLY A 45 6.23 -20.75 -0.62
N ARG A 46 7.19 -19.87 -0.89
CA ARG A 46 8.14 -20.00 -2.01
C ARG A 46 9.21 -21.08 -1.82
N ILE A 47 9.26 -21.83 -0.71
CA ILE A 47 10.20 -22.96 -0.56
C ILE A 47 9.49 -24.26 -0.95
N ARG A 48 10.07 -25.00 -1.90
CA ARG A 48 9.63 -26.34 -2.30
C ARG A 48 10.11 -27.36 -1.28
N THR A 49 9.26 -27.75 -0.35
CA THR A 49 9.54 -28.76 0.66
C THR A 49 8.80 -30.07 0.36
N GLU A 50 8.98 -31.12 1.17
CA GLU A 50 8.26 -32.38 0.98
C GLU A 50 6.74 -32.22 1.22
N SER A 51 6.35 -31.36 2.16
CA SER A 51 4.94 -31.06 2.43
C SER A 51 4.30 -30.09 1.43
N PHE A 52 5.09 -29.32 0.68
CA PHE A 52 4.60 -28.36 -0.31
C PHE A 52 5.62 -28.10 -1.43
N HIS A 53 5.36 -28.63 -2.62
CA HIS A 53 6.26 -28.59 -3.78
C HIS A 53 5.57 -28.20 -5.10
N SER A 54 4.35 -27.68 -5.04
CA SER A 54 3.50 -27.50 -6.23
C SER A 54 3.79 -26.23 -7.02
N LEU A 55 4.58 -25.31 -6.45
CA LEU A 55 5.03 -24.12 -7.17
C LEU A 55 6.11 -24.48 -8.22
N PRO A 56 6.06 -23.87 -9.42
CA PRO A 56 7.08 -24.07 -10.46
C PRO A 56 8.50 -23.68 -10.00
N GLU A 57 9.52 -24.29 -10.61
CA GLU A 57 10.93 -24.04 -10.27
C GLU A 57 11.33 -22.57 -10.42
N ASN A 58 10.85 -21.89 -11.46
CA ASN A 58 11.10 -20.46 -11.71
C ASN A 58 10.25 -19.52 -10.83
N GLU A 59 9.46 -20.07 -9.92
CA GLU A 59 8.60 -19.33 -9.00
C GLU A 59 8.82 -19.76 -7.54
N SER A 60 9.86 -20.53 -7.24
CA SER A 60 10.12 -21.01 -5.87
C SER A 60 11.60 -21.41 -5.71
N TYR A 61 12.01 -21.85 -4.52
CA TYR A 61 13.37 -22.27 -4.21
C TYR A 61 13.39 -23.71 -3.68
N SER A 62 14.37 -24.48 -4.12
CA SER A 62 14.68 -25.78 -3.54
C SER A 62 15.37 -25.64 -2.18
N PRO A 63 15.37 -26.70 -1.34
CA PRO A 63 16.11 -26.71 -0.09
C PRO A 63 17.61 -26.44 -0.26
N ASP A 64 18.21 -26.91 -1.36
CA ASP A 64 19.64 -26.69 -1.63
C ASP A 64 19.95 -25.24 -2.03
N GLU A 65 19.08 -24.59 -2.80
CA GLU A 65 19.20 -23.16 -3.10
C GLU A 65 19.08 -22.32 -1.82
N ILE A 66 18.14 -22.66 -0.92
CA ILE A 66 18.03 -21.98 0.37
C ILE A 66 19.28 -22.21 1.23
N ARG A 67 19.79 -23.44 1.33
CA ARG A 67 21.04 -23.72 2.06
C ARG A 67 22.23 -22.94 1.51
N ASP A 68 22.31 -22.79 0.19
CA ASP A 68 23.35 -22.01 -0.47
C ASP A 68 23.24 -20.51 -0.15
N ILE A 69 22.03 -19.94 -0.19
CA ILE A 69 21.76 -18.55 0.23
C ILE A 69 22.14 -18.33 1.70
N VAL A 70 21.63 -19.20 2.59
CA VAL A 70 21.87 -19.15 4.04
C VAL A 70 23.37 -19.25 4.35
N GLY A 71 24.05 -20.23 3.74
CA GLY A 71 25.49 -20.44 3.92
C GLY A 71 26.33 -19.28 3.38
N TYR A 72 25.88 -18.61 2.31
CA TYR A 72 26.55 -17.43 1.78
C TYR A 72 26.40 -16.22 2.72
N ALA A 73 25.18 -15.94 3.21
CA ALA A 73 24.93 -14.87 4.19
C ALA A 73 25.79 -15.05 5.46
N GLN A 74 25.91 -16.29 5.95
CA GLN A 74 26.68 -16.61 7.14
C GLN A 74 28.17 -16.27 7.01
N LYS A 75 28.76 -16.37 5.81
CA LYS A 75 30.17 -15.99 5.57
C LYS A 75 30.44 -14.51 5.86
N TYR A 76 29.42 -13.67 5.76
CA TYR A 76 29.48 -12.23 6.04
C TYR A 76 28.96 -11.85 7.42
N GLY A 77 28.67 -12.84 8.27
CA GLY A 77 28.07 -12.62 9.59
C GLY A 77 26.62 -12.13 9.53
N ILE A 78 25.92 -12.37 8.41
CA ILE A 78 24.49 -12.09 8.26
C ILE A 78 23.70 -13.36 8.57
N GLU A 79 22.83 -13.28 9.58
CA GLU A 79 21.93 -14.37 9.95
C GLU A 79 20.61 -14.23 9.18
N THR A 80 20.12 -15.32 8.58
CA THR A 80 18.90 -15.31 7.75
C THR A 80 17.67 -15.75 8.54
N ILE A 81 16.59 -14.99 8.45
CA ILE A 81 15.29 -15.28 9.09
C ILE A 81 14.26 -15.51 7.99
N PRO A 82 13.57 -16.67 7.95
CA PRO A 82 12.47 -16.87 7.02
C PRO A 82 11.19 -16.17 7.51
N VAL A 83 10.41 -15.62 6.58
CA VAL A 83 9.00 -15.30 6.80
C VAL A 83 8.14 -16.28 6.02
N VAL A 84 7.35 -17.06 6.75
CA VAL A 84 6.33 -17.95 6.19
C VAL A 84 4.97 -17.48 6.66
N SER A 85 4.09 -17.11 5.74
CA SER A 85 2.76 -16.59 6.06
C SER A 85 1.80 -17.75 6.35
N VAL A 86 1.56 -18.00 7.64
CA VAL A 86 0.73 -19.13 8.10
C VAL A 86 -0.65 -18.70 8.62
N PHE A 87 -1.08 -17.49 8.25
CA PHE A 87 -2.44 -17.04 8.53
C PHE A 87 -3.06 -16.22 7.40
N GLY A 88 -2.85 -14.90 7.34
CA GLY A 88 -3.10 -14.09 6.14
C GLY A 88 -1.98 -14.28 5.11
N HIS A 89 -2.12 -13.66 3.93
CA HIS A 89 -1.17 -13.78 2.78
C HIS A 89 -0.82 -15.24 2.46
N ALA A 90 -1.80 -16.13 2.55
CA ALA A 90 -1.63 -17.57 2.39
C ALA A 90 -1.93 -18.08 0.97
N ASP A 91 -2.11 -17.16 0.02
CA ASP A 91 -2.59 -17.43 -1.34
C ASP A 91 -1.74 -18.46 -2.09
N LEU A 92 -0.42 -18.35 -1.97
CA LEU A 92 0.51 -19.30 -2.60
C LEU A 92 0.23 -20.75 -2.19
N PHE A 93 -0.22 -20.97 -0.94
CA PHE A 93 -0.63 -22.29 -0.48
C PHE A 93 -2.06 -22.61 -0.91
N LEU A 94 -3.00 -21.71 -0.65
CA LEU A 94 -4.44 -21.99 -0.72
C LEU A 94 -5.01 -22.00 -2.14
N GLU A 95 -4.31 -21.40 -3.11
CA GLU A 95 -4.64 -21.52 -4.53
C GLU A 95 -4.26 -22.89 -5.11
N GLN A 96 -3.48 -23.70 -4.39
CA GLN A 96 -3.13 -25.06 -4.82
C GLN A 96 -4.20 -26.08 -4.41
N PRO A 97 -4.59 -27.01 -5.31
CA PRO A 97 -5.67 -27.97 -5.04
C PRO A 97 -5.51 -28.80 -3.75
N GLU A 98 -4.28 -29.16 -3.37
CA GLU A 98 -4.00 -29.95 -2.17
C GLU A 98 -4.30 -29.20 -0.86
N ASN A 99 -4.31 -27.87 -0.90
CA ASN A 99 -4.46 -26.99 0.26
C ASN A 99 -5.73 -26.14 0.22
N GLU A 100 -6.54 -26.22 -0.83
CA GLU A 100 -7.82 -25.49 -0.95
C GLU A 100 -8.73 -25.75 0.27
N SER A 101 -8.75 -26.98 0.79
CA SER A 101 -9.55 -27.36 1.97
C SER A 101 -9.14 -26.63 3.26
N CYS A 102 -7.91 -26.09 3.29
CA CYS A 102 -7.37 -25.32 4.41
C CYS A 102 -7.78 -23.84 4.36
N ALA A 103 -8.45 -23.38 3.30
CA ALA A 103 -8.87 -21.98 3.16
C ALA A 103 -10.12 -21.65 4.00
N GLU A 104 -10.14 -20.45 4.57
CA GLU A 104 -11.31 -19.91 5.26
C GLU A 104 -12.47 -19.62 4.28
N LEU A 105 -12.16 -19.17 3.06
CA LEU A 105 -13.15 -18.86 2.01
C LEU A 105 -13.39 -20.00 1.00
N ARG A 106 -13.11 -21.25 1.38
CA ARG A 106 -13.30 -22.42 0.50
C ARG A 106 -14.75 -22.58 0.01
N GLY A 107 -14.92 -23.14 -1.18
CA GLY A 107 -16.24 -23.42 -1.76
C GLY A 107 -16.98 -22.18 -2.27
N GLY A 108 -16.27 -21.09 -2.60
CA GLY A 108 -16.84 -19.87 -3.15
C GLY A 108 -17.52 -18.96 -2.12
N ILE A 109 -17.21 -19.14 -0.83
CA ILE A 109 -17.70 -18.25 0.23
C ILE A 109 -17.15 -16.85 -0.04
N ARG A 110 -18.02 -15.85 -0.03
CA ARG A 110 -17.63 -14.45 -0.16
C ARG A 110 -17.24 -13.89 1.21
N GLY A 111 -15.95 -13.65 1.38
CA GLY A 111 -15.35 -12.91 2.49
C GLY A 111 -15.58 -11.40 2.40
N ARG A 112 -14.83 -10.67 3.21
CA ARG A 112 -14.85 -9.21 3.31
C ARG A 112 -14.45 -8.52 2.01
N PHE A 113 -13.46 -9.07 1.29
CA PHE A 113 -12.89 -8.45 0.08
C PHE A 113 -13.23 -9.19 -1.21
N GLY A 114 -14.07 -10.21 -1.17
CA GLY A 114 -14.41 -11.02 -2.33
C GLY A 114 -14.34 -12.50 -2.02
N THR A 115 -14.01 -13.31 -3.02
CA THR A 115 -13.92 -14.78 -2.91
C THR A 115 -12.46 -15.25 -3.01
N TYR A 116 -11.51 -14.42 -2.59
CA TYR A 116 -10.08 -14.66 -2.76
C TYR A 116 -9.49 -15.41 -1.56
N ASN A 117 -8.84 -16.55 -1.79
CA ASN A 117 -8.38 -17.48 -0.75
C ASN A 117 -7.03 -17.07 -0.14
N HIS A 118 -7.02 -16.04 0.71
CA HIS A 118 -5.81 -15.49 1.33
C HIS A 118 -5.62 -15.79 2.82
N VAL A 119 -6.62 -16.41 3.46
CA VAL A 119 -6.61 -16.69 4.89
C VAL A 119 -6.78 -18.18 5.15
N PHE A 120 -5.83 -18.76 5.87
CA PHE A 120 -5.95 -20.11 6.42
C PHE A 120 -7.13 -20.20 7.40
N CYS A 121 -7.93 -21.25 7.30
CA CYS A 121 -8.99 -21.56 8.26
C CYS A 121 -8.38 -21.93 9.62
N PRO A 122 -8.51 -21.08 10.66
CA PRO A 122 -7.85 -21.31 11.96
C PRO A 122 -8.46 -22.47 12.77
N THR A 123 -9.58 -23.04 12.30
CA THR A 123 -10.34 -24.08 13.01
C THR A 123 -10.31 -25.43 12.31
N GLN A 124 -9.66 -25.51 11.15
CA GLN A 124 -9.52 -26.73 10.36
C GLN A 124 -8.28 -27.52 10.86
N PRO A 125 -8.42 -28.78 11.34
CA PRO A 125 -7.28 -29.57 11.80
C PRO A 125 -6.19 -29.77 10.75
N GLU A 126 -6.58 -29.94 9.49
CA GLU A 126 -5.70 -30.10 8.34
C GLU A 126 -4.80 -28.87 8.13
N THR A 127 -5.30 -27.67 8.44
CA THR A 127 -4.52 -26.43 8.39
C THR A 127 -3.34 -26.48 9.37
N LEU A 128 -3.58 -26.84 10.63
CA LEU A 128 -2.49 -26.93 11.62
C LEU A 128 -1.51 -28.06 11.31
N ASN A 129 -2.01 -29.21 10.81
CA ASN A 129 -1.15 -30.31 10.39
C ASN A 129 -0.25 -29.93 9.19
N PHE A 130 -0.78 -29.16 8.25
CA PHE A 130 -0.01 -28.63 7.13
C PHE A 130 1.05 -27.65 7.62
N ILE A 131 0.65 -26.65 8.42
CA ILE A 131 1.53 -25.62 8.98
C ILE A 131 2.67 -26.28 9.77
N GLU A 132 2.38 -27.26 10.63
CA GLU A 132 3.41 -27.94 11.42
C GLU A 132 4.47 -28.62 10.54
N ARG A 133 4.05 -29.38 9.52
CA ARG A 133 4.98 -30.07 8.63
C ARG A 133 5.83 -29.07 7.84
N TYR A 134 5.19 -28.07 7.23
CA TYR A 134 5.88 -27.08 6.43
C TYR A 134 6.87 -26.25 7.26
N LEU A 135 6.46 -25.78 8.44
CA LEU A 135 7.33 -25.03 9.34
C LEU A 135 8.50 -25.87 9.86
N THR A 136 8.31 -27.17 10.10
CA THR A 136 9.39 -28.08 10.49
C THR A 136 10.44 -28.19 9.39
N GLU A 137 10.01 -28.46 8.16
CA GLU A 137 10.90 -28.60 7.00
C GLU A 137 11.64 -27.28 6.70
N VAL A 138 10.97 -26.13 6.76
CA VAL A 138 11.61 -24.83 6.57
C VAL A 138 12.58 -24.52 7.72
N ALA A 139 12.22 -24.81 8.97
CA ALA A 139 13.06 -24.52 10.14
C ALA A 139 14.42 -25.22 10.12
N GLU A 140 14.52 -26.40 9.48
CA GLU A 140 15.78 -27.12 9.29
C GLU A 140 16.75 -26.41 8.33
N LEU A 141 16.23 -25.60 7.40
CA LEU A 141 17.03 -24.86 6.42
C LEU A 141 17.63 -23.57 7.00
N PHE A 142 17.04 -23.05 8.09
CA PHE A 142 17.44 -21.79 8.68
C PHE A 142 18.02 -22.00 10.09
N PRO A 143 19.34 -21.82 10.29
CA PRO A 143 19.98 -21.98 11.59
C PRO A 143 19.59 -20.88 12.59
N SER A 144 18.93 -19.81 12.14
CA SER A 144 18.52 -18.71 13.01
C SER A 144 17.64 -19.20 14.16
N ARG A 145 17.86 -18.59 15.34
CA ARG A 145 16.97 -18.79 16.50
C ARG A 145 15.61 -18.11 16.32
N TYR A 146 15.45 -17.29 15.30
CA TYR A 146 14.23 -16.55 15.00
C TYR A 146 13.50 -17.19 13.83
N PHE A 147 12.18 -17.19 13.89
CA PHE A 147 11.32 -17.64 12.80
C PHE A 147 10.12 -16.71 12.70
N HIS A 148 9.93 -16.08 11.54
CA HIS A 148 8.82 -15.15 11.33
C HIS A 148 7.64 -15.87 10.69
N VAL A 149 6.46 -15.77 11.32
CA VAL A 149 5.25 -16.52 10.90
C VAL A 149 4.25 -15.68 10.09
N GLY A 150 4.62 -14.43 9.78
CA GLY A 150 3.71 -13.46 9.16
C GLY A 150 2.68 -13.02 10.21
N PHE A 151 1.46 -13.55 10.09
CA PHE A 151 0.31 -13.26 10.97
C PHE A 151 -0.29 -11.85 10.79
N ASP A 152 -0.10 -11.24 9.63
CA ASP A 152 -0.71 -9.97 9.22
C ASP A 152 -1.99 -10.17 8.42
N GLU A 153 -2.86 -9.16 8.40
CA GLU A 153 -3.92 -8.95 7.41
C GLU A 153 -4.90 -10.14 7.20
N ALA A 154 -5.16 -10.91 8.25
CA ALA A 154 -6.13 -12.02 8.25
C ALA A 154 -7.57 -11.54 8.59
N TRP A 155 -8.27 -11.02 7.58
CA TRP A 155 -9.53 -10.27 7.79
C TRP A 155 -10.82 -11.10 7.78
N ASP A 156 -10.73 -12.38 7.39
CA ASP A 156 -11.87 -13.24 7.06
C ASP A 156 -12.17 -14.34 8.10
N ILE A 157 -11.72 -14.18 9.35
CA ILE A 157 -12.02 -15.16 10.42
C ILE A 157 -13.54 -15.27 10.63
N GLY A 158 -14.09 -16.49 10.64
CA GLY A 158 -15.50 -16.71 10.99
C GLY A 158 -16.42 -16.89 9.79
N TYR A 159 -15.90 -16.92 8.57
CA TYR A 159 -16.69 -17.05 7.36
C TYR A 159 -16.99 -18.51 7.03
N CYS A 160 -16.09 -19.45 7.34
CA CYS A 160 -16.32 -20.86 7.07
C CYS A 160 -17.24 -21.53 8.11
N GLU A 161 -17.86 -22.65 7.74
CA GLU A 161 -18.81 -23.37 8.62
C GLU A 161 -18.18 -23.76 9.98
N LYS A 162 -16.94 -24.26 9.99
CA LYS A 162 -16.26 -24.67 11.23
C LYS A 162 -15.99 -23.48 12.15
N CYS A 163 -15.56 -22.35 11.60
CA CYS A 163 -15.38 -21.13 12.37
C CYS A 163 -16.73 -20.60 12.88
N ARG A 164 -17.78 -20.62 12.06
CA ARG A 164 -19.14 -20.17 12.45
C ARG A 164 -19.69 -20.93 13.65
N VAL A 165 -19.38 -22.22 13.80
CA VAL A 165 -19.79 -23.02 14.96
C VAL A 165 -19.08 -22.56 16.24
N ARG A 166 -17.84 -22.07 16.16
CA ARG A 166 -17.06 -21.58 17.33
C ARG A 166 -17.34 -20.11 17.69
N LEU A 167 -17.86 -19.32 16.74
CA LEU A 167 -18.13 -17.89 16.95
C LEU A 167 -19.00 -17.57 18.17
N PRO A 168 -20.09 -18.31 18.50
CA PRO A 168 -20.93 -17.96 19.64
C PRO A 168 -20.24 -18.05 21.00
N GLU A 169 -19.30 -18.99 21.15
CA GLU A 169 -18.60 -19.24 22.42
C GLU A 169 -17.30 -18.44 22.53
N GLU A 170 -16.53 -18.35 21.44
CA GLU A 170 -15.17 -17.81 21.46
C GLU A 170 -15.06 -16.41 20.84
N GLY A 171 -16.01 -16.04 19.97
CA GLY A 171 -15.86 -14.90 19.08
C GLY A 171 -14.69 -15.06 18.10
N GLN A 172 -14.45 -14.03 17.27
CA GLN A 172 -13.30 -14.03 16.37
C GLN A 172 -11.97 -13.93 17.13
N SER A 173 -11.91 -13.13 18.21
CA SER A 173 -10.68 -12.94 19.00
C SER A 173 -10.25 -14.23 19.69
N GLY A 174 -11.19 -15.03 20.21
CA GLY A 174 -10.90 -16.35 20.79
C GLY A 174 -10.40 -17.36 19.75
N ILE A 175 -11.01 -17.40 18.56
CA ILE A 175 -10.54 -18.24 17.45
C ILE A 175 -9.11 -17.84 17.02
N PHE A 176 -8.86 -16.53 16.86
CA PHE A 176 -7.53 -16.00 16.57
C PHE A 176 -6.50 -16.39 17.64
N LEU A 177 -6.83 -16.19 18.92
CA LEU A 177 -5.97 -16.54 20.05
C LEU A 177 -5.65 -18.04 20.08
N SER A 178 -6.63 -18.90 19.81
CA SER A 178 -6.46 -20.35 19.72
C SER A 178 -5.46 -20.72 18.62
N HIS A 179 -5.59 -20.12 17.43
CA HIS A 179 -4.68 -20.37 16.30
C HIS A 179 -3.27 -19.87 16.59
N LEU A 180 -3.14 -18.64 17.11
CA LEU A 180 -1.85 -18.05 17.50
C LEU A 180 -1.12 -18.94 18.51
N LYS A 181 -1.81 -19.42 19.56
CA LYS A 181 -1.22 -20.32 20.56
C LYS A 181 -0.80 -21.66 19.96
N ALA A 182 -1.57 -22.21 19.03
CA ALA A 182 -1.22 -23.45 18.34
C ALA A 182 0.06 -23.29 17.50
N VAL A 183 0.16 -22.23 16.70
CA VAL A 183 1.36 -21.93 15.91
C VAL A 183 2.55 -21.60 16.80
N TYR A 184 2.36 -20.83 17.87
CA TYR A 184 3.41 -20.58 18.86
C TYR A 184 3.96 -21.89 19.46
N ASN A 185 3.09 -22.84 19.83
CA ASN A 185 3.54 -24.13 20.37
C ASN A 185 4.35 -24.95 19.36
N ILE A 186 4.07 -24.81 18.06
CA ILE A 186 4.91 -25.40 17.00
C ILE A 186 6.28 -24.70 17.02
N VAL A 187 6.31 -23.38 16.86
CA VAL A 187 7.57 -22.62 16.71
C VAL A 187 8.45 -22.65 17.96
N ALA A 188 7.91 -22.27 19.11
CA ALA A 188 8.66 -22.20 20.35
C ALA A 188 8.80 -23.58 21.02
N GLY A 189 7.74 -24.37 21.04
CA GLY A 189 7.71 -25.66 21.73
C GLY A 189 8.42 -26.78 20.97
N LYS A 190 8.05 -27.00 19.70
CA LYS A 190 8.58 -28.12 18.89
C LYS A 190 9.89 -27.75 18.19
N LEU A 191 9.96 -26.56 17.58
CA LEU A 191 11.14 -26.14 16.81
C LEU A 191 12.21 -25.45 17.66
N GLY A 192 11.88 -25.07 18.90
CA GLY A 192 12.83 -24.40 19.81
C GLY A 192 13.26 -23.00 19.34
N LYS A 193 12.46 -22.34 18.49
CA LYS A 193 12.76 -21.02 17.92
C LYS A 193 11.92 -19.93 18.59
N THR A 194 12.44 -18.70 18.62
CA THR A 194 11.68 -17.51 19.00
C THR A 194 10.79 -17.08 17.84
N MET A 195 9.49 -17.03 18.07
CA MET A 195 8.50 -16.59 17.09
C MET A 195 8.55 -15.07 16.89
N LEU A 196 8.67 -14.65 15.64
CA LEU A 196 8.44 -13.28 15.19
C LEU A 196 7.11 -13.21 14.44
N MET A 197 6.39 -12.10 14.58
CA MET A 197 5.14 -11.86 13.85
C MET A 197 4.90 -10.37 13.65
N TRP A 198 4.14 -10.02 12.62
CA TRP A 198 3.53 -8.70 12.50
C TRP A 198 2.48 -8.50 13.60
N ASP A 199 2.22 -7.26 14.00
CA ASP A 199 1.40 -6.91 15.17
C ASP A 199 0.02 -6.32 14.84
N ASP A 200 -0.31 -6.11 13.56
CA ASP A 200 -1.51 -5.41 13.11
C ASP A 200 -2.81 -6.10 13.52
N LEU A 201 -2.82 -7.44 13.67
CA LEU A 201 -4.03 -8.14 14.15
C LEU A 201 -4.43 -7.78 15.59
N PHE A 202 -3.53 -7.20 16.41
CA PHE A 202 -3.89 -6.70 17.73
C PHE A 202 -4.60 -5.34 17.69
N ASP A 203 -4.62 -4.66 16.54
CA ASP A 203 -5.51 -3.54 16.32
C ASP A 203 -6.97 -4.00 16.23
N ILE A 204 -7.18 -5.24 15.81
CA ILE A 204 -8.50 -5.86 15.62
C ILE A 204 -8.93 -6.63 16.88
N TYR A 205 -7.99 -7.36 17.47
CA TYR A 205 -8.21 -8.23 18.63
C TYR A 205 -7.33 -7.77 19.82
N PRO A 206 -7.48 -6.52 20.31
CA PRO A 206 -6.65 -5.98 21.38
C PRO A 206 -6.87 -6.66 22.74
N ASP A 207 -8.02 -7.31 22.94
CA ASP A 207 -8.45 -8.01 24.15
C ASP A 207 -7.64 -9.28 24.43
N VAL A 208 -7.05 -9.88 23.41
CA VAL A 208 -6.27 -11.11 23.56
C VAL A 208 -4.77 -10.88 23.69
N LEU A 209 -4.28 -9.65 23.48
CA LEU A 209 -2.85 -9.32 23.56
C LEU A 209 -2.24 -9.70 24.92
N GLU A 210 -2.96 -9.50 26.02
CA GLU A 210 -2.46 -9.86 27.35
C GLU A 210 -2.36 -11.38 27.57
N GLN A 211 -2.98 -12.19 26.72
CA GLN A 211 -3.11 -13.63 26.89
C GLN A 211 -2.08 -14.45 26.08
N ILE A 212 -1.26 -13.79 25.26
CA ILE A 212 -0.25 -14.47 24.43
C ILE A 212 1.11 -14.57 25.15
N PRO A 213 1.97 -15.52 24.75
CA PRO A 213 3.32 -15.66 25.29
C PRO A 213 4.18 -14.40 25.12
N ARG A 214 4.90 -14.00 26.18
CA ARG A 214 5.66 -12.73 26.23
C ARG A 214 7.00 -12.74 25.50
N ASP A 215 7.49 -13.92 25.14
CA ASP A 215 8.74 -14.10 24.41
C ASP A 215 8.59 -13.96 22.89
N ILE A 216 7.36 -13.91 22.37
CA ILE A 216 7.05 -13.48 21.00
C ILE A 216 7.64 -12.09 20.77
N VAL A 217 8.28 -11.91 19.62
CA VAL A 217 8.83 -10.61 19.20
C VAL A 217 7.94 -10.01 18.12
N PHE A 218 7.41 -8.82 18.36
CA PHE A 218 6.61 -8.12 17.35
C PHE A 218 7.51 -7.43 16.33
N CYS A 219 7.14 -7.51 15.06
CA CYS A 219 7.64 -6.65 14.01
C CYS A 219 6.59 -5.58 13.77
N SER A 220 6.82 -4.38 14.31
CA SER A 220 5.87 -3.28 14.29
C SER A 220 6.11 -2.41 13.08
N TRP A 221 5.28 -2.58 12.06
CA TRP A 221 5.45 -1.90 10.78
C TRP A 221 4.73 -0.56 10.78
N HIS A 222 5.33 0.50 10.22
CA HIS A 222 4.65 1.78 10.01
C HIS A 222 5.32 2.50 8.85
N TYR A 223 4.51 2.97 7.90
CA TYR A 223 5.00 3.44 6.60
C TYR A 223 4.64 4.90 6.33
N GLU A 224 4.07 5.59 7.29
CA GLU A 224 3.83 7.03 7.22
C GLU A 224 5.15 7.78 7.13
N THR A 225 5.21 8.70 6.17
CA THR A 225 6.38 9.57 5.97
C THR A 225 6.81 10.26 7.26
N LEU A 226 5.86 10.73 8.05
CA LEU A 226 6.11 11.37 9.33
C LEU A 226 5.42 10.55 10.42
N LEU A 227 6.21 9.88 11.24
CA LEU A 227 5.73 9.08 12.36
C LEU A 227 6.19 9.72 13.67
N ASP A 228 5.24 10.23 14.46
CA ASP A 228 5.50 10.78 15.80
C ASP A 228 5.42 9.73 16.90
N ARG A 229 4.71 8.62 16.64
CA ARG A 229 4.65 7.39 17.42
C ARG A 229 4.00 6.27 16.59
N PRO A 230 4.29 4.99 16.84
CA PRO A 230 3.55 3.87 16.30
C PRO A 230 2.15 3.79 16.93
N TYR A 231 1.14 3.57 16.10
CA TYR A 231 -0.28 3.49 16.45
C TYR A 231 -1.00 2.53 15.50
N GLY A 232 -2.16 2.00 15.88
CA GLY A 232 -2.81 0.99 15.05
C GLY A 232 -3.23 1.44 13.63
N HIS A 233 -3.10 0.55 12.66
CA HIS A 233 -3.18 0.75 11.21
C HIS A 233 -4.59 1.09 10.71
N ALA A 234 -5.61 0.41 11.25
CA ALA A 234 -6.96 0.38 10.71
C ALA A 234 -7.96 1.29 11.46
N GLY A 235 -7.50 2.47 11.91
CA GLY A 235 -8.33 3.38 12.70
C GLY A 235 -8.60 2.89 14.12
N ALA A 236 -7.74 1.99 14.62
CA ALA A 236 -7.61 1.69 16.04
C ALA A 236 -7.22 2.97 16.81
N PRO A 237 -7.52 3.05 18.12
CA PRO A 237 -7.16 4.21 18.92
C PRO A 237 -5.68 4.57 18.73
N ARG A 238 -5.38 5.87 18.61
CA ARG A 238 -4.01 6.39 18.52
C ARG A 238 -3.29 6.34 19.86
N SER A 239 -3.27 5.15 20.47
CA SER A 239 -2.43 4.81 21.62
C SER A 239 -1.05 4.40 21.14
N ASP A 240 -0.06 4.79 21.92
CA ASP A 240 1.35 4.46 21.71
C ASP A 240 1.59 2.95 21.87
N LEU A 241 1.85 2.26 20.76
CA LEU A 241 2.04 0.81 20.74
C LEU A 241 3.27 0.40 21.54
N PHE A 242 4.38 1.16 21.45
CA PHE A 242 5.61 0.80 22.15
C PHE A 242 5.46 0.93 23.65
N LYS A 243 4.79 1.99 24.16
CA LYS A 243 4.44 2.03 25.60
C LYS A 243 3.59 0.86 26.05
N ARG A 244 2.64 0.43 25.21
CA ARG A 244 1.80 -0.74 25.52
C ARG A 244 2.63 -2.03 25.56
N TYR A 245 3.54 -2.22 24.61
CA TYR A 245 4.44 -3.37 24.57
C TYR A 245 5.42 -3.38 25.74
N ASP A 246 6.02 -2.24 26.06
CA ASP A 246 6.89 -2.05 27.23
C ASP A 246 6.15 -2.42 28.53
N GLY A 247 4.92 -1.91 28.70
CA GLY A 247 4.09 -2.17 29.88
C GLY A 247 3.70 -3.65 30.05
N LEU A 248 3.60 -4.39 28.95
CA LEU A 248 3.29 -5.83 28.95
C LEU A 248 4.53 -6.73 28.94
N GLY A 249 5.72 -6.15 28.76
CA GLY A 249 7.00 -6.87 28.73
C GLY A 249 7.31 -7.56 27.41
N PHE A 250 6.76 -7.08 26.29
CA PHE A 250 7.07 -7.61 24.96
C PHE A 250 8.37 -7.00 24.41
N ARG A 251 9.04 -7.77 23.55
CA ARG A 251 10.12 -7.26 22.70
C ARG A 251 9.55 -6.93 21.33
N TYR A 252 10.07 -5.89 20.70
CA TYR A 252 9.65 -5.49 19.36
C TYR A 252 10.80 -4.98 18.50
N ILE A 253 10.63 -5.15 17.20
CA ILE A 253 11.46 -4.67 16.12
C ILE A 253 10.63 -3.61 15.39
N PHE A 254 11.14 -2.39 15.26
CA PHE A 254 10.45 -1.37 14.48
C PHE A 254 10.75 -1.58 12.99
N ALA A 255 9.73 -1.43 12.15
CA ALA A 255 9.80 -1.78 10.74
C ALA A 255 9.37 -0.64 9.80
N PRO A 256 10.28 0.31 9.48
CA PRO A 256 10.03 1.33 8.46
C PRO A 256 10.17 0.76 7.05
N ALA A 257 9.71 1.51 6.05
CA ALA A 257 9.77 1.13 4.64
C ALA A 257 10.89 1.84 3.86
N ALA A 258 11.54 1.11 2.96
CA ALA A 258 12.64 1.59 2.12
C ALA A 258 12.26 2.72 1.15
N PHE A 259 10.98 2.85 0.85
CA PHE A 259 10.50 3.84 -0.10
C PHE A 259 10.35 5.27 0.47
N SER A 260 10.64 5.47 1.76
CA SER A 260 10.58 6.79 2.40
C SER A 260 11.74 6.94 3.40
N MET A 261 12.77 7.69 3.01
CA MET A 261 13.89 7.98 3.91
C MET A 261 13.45 8.79 5.14
N ARG A 262 12.37 9.58 5.03
CA ARG A 262 11.82 10.31 6.18
C ARG A 262 11.15 9.38 7.18
N ASN A 263 10.43 8.37 6.71
CA ASN A 263 9.86 7.34 7.57
C ASN A 263 10.95 6.60 8.34
N ILE A 264 12.03 6.18 7.66
CA ILE A 264 13.22 5.57 8.28
C ILE A 264 13.76 6.47 9.40
N GLN A 265 13.93 7.76 9.11
CA GLN A 265 14.45 8.72 10.08
C GLN A 265 13.53 8.86 11.30
N THR A 266 12.27 9.26 11.09
CA THR A 266 11.37 9.63 12.20
C THR A 266 10.99 8.42 13.04
N PHE A 267 10.82 7.24 12.41
CA PHE A 267 10.53 6.03 13.14
C PHE A 267 11.75 5.58 13.95
N THR A 268 12.97 5.67 13.41
CA THR A 268 14.19 5.37 14.17
C THR A 268 14.35 6.30 15.38
N GLU A 269 14.17 7.62 15.19
CA GLU A 269 14.27 8.62 16.26
C GLU A 269 13.31 8.31 17.41
N TYR A 270 12.06 7.98 17.09
CA TYR A 270 11.07 7.57 18.09
C TYR A 270 11.41 6.23 18.74
N ALA A 271 11.70 5.21 17.93
CA ALA A 271 11.92 3.86 18.41
C ALA A 271 13.08 3.81 19.40
N LEU A 272 14.18 4.51 19.14
CA LEU A 272 15.35 4.53 20.03
C LEU A 272 15.07 5.13 21.41
N SER A 273 14.01 5.92 21.60
CA SER A 273 13.61 6.35 22.96
C SER A 273 12.88 5.27 23.76
N HIS A 274 12.58 4.12 23.14
CA HIS A 274 11.79 3.02 23.67
C HIS A 274 12.58 1.70 23.83
N HIS A 275 13.91 1.72 23.71
CA HIS A 275 14.79 0.53 23.88
C HIS A 275 14.38 -0.68 23.00
N PRO A 276 14.23 -0.48 21.67
CA PRO A 276 13.70 -1.50 20.79
C PRO A 276 14.68 -2.67 20.68
N PHE A 277 14.16 -3.88 20.45
CA PHE A 277 14.99 -5.08 20.32
C PHE A 277 15.84 -5.06 19.03
N GLY A 278 15.31 -4.43 17.98
CA GLY A 278 15.99 -4.27 16.71
C GLY A 278 15.23 -3.38 15.73
N ALA A 279 15.73 -3.34 14.50
CA ALA A 279 15.15 -2.64 13.36
C ALA A 279 15.07 -3.60 12.16
N LEU A 280 14.00 -3.49 11.37
CA LEU A 280 13.79 -4.24 10.13
C LEU A 280 13.39 -3.28 9.02
N LEU A 281 14.29 -3.00 8.07
CA LEU A 281 13.89 -2.24 6.89
C LEU A 281 13.04 -3.13 5.98
N THR A 282 11.77 -2.78 5.78
CA THR A 282 10.92 -3.50 4.83
C THR A 282 11.17 -2.99 3.41
N VAL A 283 11.40 -3.96 2.52
CA VAL A 283 11.52 -3.75 1.08
C VAL A 283 10.50 -4.70 0.46
N TRP A 284 9.48 -4.13 -0.16
CA TRP A 284 8.36 -4.85 -0.75
C TRP A 284 8.51 -4.89 -2.27
N GLU A 285 8.03 -5.95 -2.90
CA GLU A 285 8.05 -6.13 -4.36
C GLU A 285 9.47 -6.07 -4.96
N ALA A 286 9.60 -5.49 -6.15
CA ALA A 286 10.85 -5.31 -6.88
C ALA A 286 11.47 -3.92 -6.59
N PRO A 287 12.40 -3.79 -5.64
CA PRO A 287 12.95 -2.47 -5.30
C PRO A 287 13.65 -1.82 -6.49
N GLY A 288 13.35 -0.54 -6.70
CA GLY A 288 14.06 0.29 -7.67
C GLY A 288 15.53 0.45 -7.30
N ALA A 289 16.35 0.85 -8.28
CA ALA A 289 17.72 1.29 -8.04
C ALA A 289 17.79 2.37 -6.95
N HIS A 290 16.87 3.34 -6.98
CA HIS A 290 16.82 4.44 -6.02
C HIS A 290 16.59 4.01 -4.57
N GLU A 291 15.89 2.90 -4.34
CA GLU A 291 15.67 2.36 -2.99
C GLU A 291 16.95 1.79 -2.36
N LYS A 292 17.99 1.49 -3.16
CA LYS A 292 19.33 1.16 -2.62
C LYS A 292 19.90 2.27 -1.75
N VAL A 293 19.55 3.53 -2.04
CA VAL A 293 19.96 4.68 -1.20
C VAL A 293 19.32 4.57 0.19
N ALA A 294 18.05 4.22 0.26
CA ALA A 294 17.34 4.05 1.52
C ALA A 294 17.83 2.82 2.32
N VAL A 295 18.14 1.72 1.63
CA VAL A 295 18.79 0.54 2.23
C VAL A 295 20.16 0.90 2.83
N ALA A 296 21.00 1.61 2.07
CA ALA A 296 22.29 2.07 2.60
C ALA A 296 22.12 3.03 3.79
N TYR A 297 21.17 3.96 3.70
CA TYR A 297 20.86 4.91 4.77
C TYR A 297 20.42 4.23 6.06
N ALA A 298 19.44 3.34 6.02
CA ALA A 298 18.99 2.60 7.20
C ALA A 298 20.12 1.74 7.80
N GLY A 299 20.87 1.00 6.98
CA GLY A 299 21.98 0.18 7.46
C GLY A 299 23.06 1.01 8.18
N ARG A 300 23.45 2.15 7.59
CA ARG A 300 24.44 3.08 8.17
C ARG A 300 23.94 3.74 9.44
N LEU A 301 22.67 4.17 9.43
CA LEU A 301 22.00 4.77 10.59
C LEU A 301 21.91 3.79 11.76
N TRP A 302 21.63 2.51 11.52
CA TRP A 302 21.46 1.53 12.60
C TRP A 302 22.77 0.89 13.07
N SER A 303 23.80 0.87 12.22
CA SER A 303 25.12 0.33 12.57
C SER A 303 25.97 1.27 13.42
N GLY A 304 25.50 2.50 13.69
CA GLY A 304 26.28 3.47 14.45
C GLY A 304 27.33 4.21 13.63
N ASN A 305 27.24 4.15 12.29
CA ASN A 305 28.24 4.78 11.42
C ASN A 305 28.15 6.32 11.54
N PRO A 306 29.27 7.02 11.77
CA PRO A 306 29.28 8.48 11.86
C PRO A 306 28.84 9.18 10.56
N ASP A 307 29.05 8.54 9.40
CA ASP A 307 28.68 9.03 8.07
C ASP A 307 27.32 8.46 7.64
N SER A 308 26.29 8.67 8.46
CA SER A 308 24.93 8.14 8.23
C SER A 308 23.89 9.19 7.78
N SER A 309 24.32 10.41 7.42
CA SER A 309 23.41 11.42 6.85
C SER A 309 22.91 11.03 5.46
N MET A 310 21.71 11.49 5.07
CA MET A 310 21.15 11.21 3.74
C MET A 310 22.08 11.71 2.62
N GLU A 311 22.69 12.88 2.83
CA GLU A 311 23.62 13.50 1.90
C GLU A 311 24.92 12.70 1.76
N ALA A 312 25.44 12.12 2.85
CA ALA A 312 26.61 11.24 2.79
C ALA A 312 26.33 10.00 1.93
N ILE A 313 25.18 9.36 2.13
CA ILE A 313 24.78 8.19 1.35
C ILE A 313 24.55 8.54 -0.12
N LEU A 314 23.95 9.70 -0.40
CA LEU A 314 23.79 10.19 -1.77
C LEU A 314 25.15 10.41 -2.45
N ARG A 315 26.16 10.96 -1.75
CA ARG A 315 27.51 11.12 -2.31
C ARG A 315 28.18 9.78 -2.61
N GLU A 316 27.94 8.76 -1.79
CA GLU A 316 28.47 7.40 -1.97
C GLU A 316 27.80 6.68 -3.15
N THR A 317 26.48 6.83 -3.29
CA THR A 317 25.67 6.05 -4.24
C THR A 317 25.41 6.74 -5.58
N THR A 318 25.72 8.03 -5.70
CA THR A 318 25.46 8.85 -6.89
C THR A 318 26.66 9.76 -7.22
N PRO A 319 26.75 10.29 -8.45
CA PRO A 319 27.74 11.30 -8.82
C PRO A 319 27.44 12.71 -8.29
N LEU A 320 26.34 12.93 -7.54
CA LEU A 320 25.94 14.26 -7.06
C LEU A 320 26.94 14.84 -6.04
N ARG A 321 27.28 16.14 -6.15
CA ARG A 321 28.31 16.75 -5.29
C ARG A 321 27.92 18.10 -4.70
N SER A 322 27.12 18.90 -5.39
CA SER A 322 26.70 20.20 -4.87
C SER A 322 25.58 20.06 -3.84
N GLU A 323 25.48 21.02 -2.92
CA GLU A 323 24.41 21.04 -1.91
C GLU A 323 23.02 21.10 -2.54
N ALA A 324 22.86 21.83 -3.65
CA ALA A 324 21.59 21.92 -4.36
C ALA A 324 21.15 20.56 -4.93
N GLU A 325 22.07 19.82 -5.55
CA GLU A 325 21.80 18.48 -6.09
C GLU A 325 21.40 17.50 -4.99
N LEU A 326 22.15 17.49 -3.87
CA LEU A 326 21.92 16.56 -2.78
C LEU A 326 20.61 16.87 -2.06
N ALA A 327 20.33 18.15 -1.78
CA ALA A 327 19.07 18.57 -1.18
C ALA A 327 17.88 18.22 -2.08
N MET A 328 18.02 18.40 -3.39
CA MET A 328 16.97 18.04 -4.34
C MET A 328 16.77 16.52 -4.40
N ALA A 329 17.83 15.73 -4.43
CA ALA A 329 17.73 14.28 -4.41
C ALA A 329 17.08 13.77 -3.12
N ALA A 330 17.51 14.30 -1.97
CA ALA A 330 16.90 14.00 -0.68
C ALA A 330 15.42 14.40 -0.63
N PHE A 331 15.01 15.52 -1.25
CA PHE A 331 13.61 15.92 -1.34
C PHE A 331 12.73 14.90 -2.06
N PHE A 332 13.26 14.21 -3.07
CA PHE A 332 12.52 13.18 -3.80
C PHE A 332 12.60 11.80 -3.15
N LEU A 333 13.61 11.51 -2.32
CA LEU A 333 13.76 10.22 -1.64
C LEU A 333 13.20 10.21 -0.22
N LYS A 334 12.94 11.39 0.38
CA LYS A 334 12.29 11.49 1.69
C LYS A 334 10.88 10.87 1.68
N GLU A 335 10.21 10.91 0.54
CA GLU A 335 8.85 10.46 0.27
C GLU A 335 8.83 9.68 -1.05
N HIS A 336 7.80 8.86 -1.28
CA HIS A 336 7.66 8.20 -2.57
C HIS A 336 7.50 9.18 -3.73
N PHE A 337 8.05 8.79 -4.89
CA PHE A 337 7.62 9.32 -6.17
C PHE A 337 6.12 9.10 -6.41
N ILE A 338 5.51 9.93 -7.24
CA ILE A 338 4.12 9.74 -7.66
C ILE A 338 4.04 8.47 -8.51
N VAL A 339 3.26 7.48 -8.05
CA VAL A 339 2.83 6.37 -8.90
C VAL A 339 1.79 6.92 -9.86
N VAL A 340 2.14 7.01 -11.13
CA VAL A 340 1.29 7.59 -12.18
C VAL A 340 0.05 6.71 -12.36
N PRO A 341 -1.17 7.21 -12.12
CA PRO A 341 -2.38 6.40 -12.23
C PRO A 341 -2.60 5.84 -13.65
N GLY A 342 -2.84 4.54 -13.75
CA GLY A 342 -3.20 3.84 -15.00
C GLY A 342 -4.66 3.98 -15.43
N ASP A 343 -5.41 4.91 -14.84
CA ASP A 343 -6.81 5.19 -15.18
C ASP A 343 -6.96 6.70 -15.42
N MET A 344 -7.39 7.06 -16.64
CA MET A 344 -7.49 8.44 -17.11
C MET A 344 -8.42 9.31 -16.25
N ARG A 345 -9.37 8.70 -15.52
CA ARG A 345 -10.33 9.43 -14.68
C ARG A 345 -9.65 10.15 -13.50
N ASN A 346 -8.48 9.69 -13.08
CA ASN A 346 -7.69 10.36 -12.03
C ASN A 346 -7.14 11.73 -12.46
N TYR A 347 -7.17 12.05 -13.76
CA TYR A 347 -6.64 13.31 -14.30
C TYR A 347 -7.72 14.33 -14.63
N PHE A 348 -9.00 14.00 -14.49
CA PHE A 348 -10.12 14.90 -14.82
C PHE A 348 -10.37 16.03 -13.81
N GLY A 349 -9.49 16.21 -12.82
CA GLY A 349 -9.60 17.36 -11.91
C GLY A 349 -9.08 18.64 -12.56
N ASN A 350 -9.84 19.73 -12.43
CA ASN A 350 -9.66 20.94 -13.24
C ASN A 350 -8.33 21.67 -13.02
N LEU A 351 -7.94 21.87 -11.76
CA LEU A 351 -6.82 22.72 -11.38
C LEU A 351 -5.88 21.96 -10.45
N LEU A 352 -4.59 22.22 -10.59
CA LEU A 352 -3.61 21.82 -9.59
C LEU A 352 -3.90 22.61 -8.32
N ASN A 353 -4.10 21.90 -7.21
CA ASN A 353 -4.17 22.54 -5.91
C ASN A 353 -2.78 23.09 -5.50
N PRO A 354 -2.65 23.88 -4.42
CA PRO A 354 -1.37 24.46 -4.03
C PRO A 354 -0.23 23.43 -3.87
N ALA A 355 -0.50 22.28 -3.25
CA ALA A 355 0.51 21.24 -3.06
C ALA A 355 0.90 20.54 -4.36
N GLU A 356 -0.06 20.31 -5.27
CA GLU A 356 0.21 19.80 -6.62
C GLU A 356 1.03 20.82 -7.42
N TYR A 357 0.73 22.11 -7.32
CA TYR A 357 1.44 23.17 -8.04
C TYR A 357 2.87 23.35 -7.54
N ASP A 358 3.08 23.31 -6.22
CA ASP A 358 4.41 23.34 -5.62
C ASP A 358 5.25 22.14 -6.10
N ARG A 359 4.68 20.93 -6.10
CA ARG A 359 5.35 19.73 -6.61
C ARG A 359 5.66 19.85 -8.10
N PHE A 360 4.73 20.39 -8.90
CA PHE A 360 4.95 20.66 -10.32
C PHE A 360 6.16 21.58 -10.55
N LEU A 361 6.29 22.66 -9.79
CA LEU A 361 7.45 23.57 -9.89
C LEU A 361 8.75 22.87 -9.49
N ILE A 362 8.73 22.11 -8.39
CA ILE A 362 9.93 21.41 -7.89
C ILE A 362 10.40 20.35 -8.88
N VAL A 363 9.49 19.57 -9.48
CA VAL A 363 9.83 18.58 -10.52
C VAL A 363 10.54 19.25 -11.70
N ARG A 364 10.10 20.44 -12.12
CA ARG A 364 10.77 21.18 -13.21
C ARG A 364 12.20 21.56 -12.88
N VAL A 365 12.43 22.10 -11.67
CA VAL A 365 13.76 22.47 -11.20
C VAL A 365 14.65 21.23 -11.07
N ALA A 366 14.13 20.15 -10.50
CA ALA A 366 14.88 18.91 -10.30
C ALA A 366 15.30 18.27 -11.62
N ARG A 367 14.40 18.25 -12.62
CA ARG A 367 14.74 17.76 -13.95
C ARG A 367 15.90 18.55 -14.53
N ASP A 368 15.78 19.88 -14.59
CA ASP A 368 16.84 20.74 -15.13
C ASP A 368 18.19 20.51 -14.42
N LEU A 369 18.17 20.39 -13.10
CA LEU A 369 19.36 20.14 -12.28
C LEU A 369 20.01 18.78 -12.57
N PHE A 370 19.20 17.74 -12.78
CA PHE A 370 19.70 16.38 -13.01
C PHE A 370 19.90 16.02 -14.49
N MET A 371 19.44 16.85 -15.44
CA MET A 371 19.55 16.57 -16.88
C MET A 371 20.99 16.31 -17.34
N GLN A 372 21.97 16.95 -16.71
CA GLN A 372 23.40 16.73 -16.98
C GLN A 372 23.87 15.29 -16.71
N TYR A 373 23.11 14.51 -15.93
CA TYR A 373 23.41 13.12 -15.56
C TYR A 373 22.60 12.07 -16.34
N LYS A 374 21.85 12.46 -17.39
CA LYS A 374 20.95 11.58 -18.17
C LYS A 374 21.60 10.30 -18.69
N ASN A 375 22.93 10.29 -18.87
CA ASN A 375 23.72 9.15 -19.33
C ASN A 375 24.93 8.90 -18.42
N SER A 376 24.77 9.14 -17.12
CA SER A 376 25.87 8.99 -16.16
C SER A 376 26.30 7.54 -15.95
N GLY A 377 25.49 6.55 -16.38
CA GLY A 377 25.70 5.14 -16.09
C GLY A 377 25.39 4.78 -14.63
N ASN A 378 24.86 5.72 -13.84
CA ASN A 378 24.48 5.50 -12.46
C ASN A 378 22.98 5.15 -12.39
N ASP A 379 22.68 3.90 -12.01
CA ASP A 379 21.31 3.38 -11.98
C ASP A 379 20.36 4.19 -11.10
N VAL A 380 20.85 4.72 -9.97
CA VAL A 380 20.05 5.51 -9.03
C VAL A 380 19.56 6.80 -9.71
N LEU A 381 20.47 7.58 -10.30
CA LEU A 381 20.09 8.83 -10.97
C LEU A 381 19.28 8.60 -12.25
N GLU A 382 19.65 7.61 -13.06
CA GLU A 382 18.89 7.29 -14.27
C GLU A 382 17.44 6.93 -13.92
N GLU A 383 17.22 6.15 -12.86
CA GLU A 383 15.87 5.80 -12.41
C GLU A 383 15.13 6.97 -11.75
N MET A 384 15.80 7.78 -10.93
CA MET A 384 15.19 9.01 -10.39
C MET A 384 14.72 9.94 -11.52
N MET A 385 15.50 10.07 -12.60
CA MET A 385 15.10 10.85 -13.78
C MET A 385 13.88 10.26 -14.48
N ILE A 386 13.77 8.93 -14.59
CA ILE A 386 12.57 8.26 -15.11
C ILE A 386 11.33 8.64 -14.29
N TYR A 387 11.42 8.61 -12.96
CA TYR A 387 10.29 9.01 -12.11
C TYR A 387 9.97 10.50 -12.21
N LEU A 388 10.97 11.38 -12.32
CA LEU A 388 10.74 12.82 -12.55
C LEU A 388 10.07 13.11 -13.90
N ASP A 389 10.46 12.37 -14.94
CA ASP A 389 9.82 12.43 -16.25
C ASP A 389 8.37 11.90 -16.16
N ALA A 390 8.13 10.83 -15.39
CA ALA A 390 6.80 10.30 -15.14
C ALA A 390 5.90 11.29 -14.35
N GLU A 391 6.42 11.97 -13.33
CA GLU A 391 5.69 13.04 -12.64
C GLU A 391 5.39 14.21 -13.58
N SER A 392 6.29 14.52 -14.52
CA SER A 392 6.03 15.54 -15.54
C SER A 392 4.88 15.14 -16.48
N ILE A 393 4.81 13.87 -16.88
CA ILE A 393 3.68 13.33 -17.64
C ILE A 393 2.39 13.43 -16.81
N TYR A 394 2.43 13.08 -15.52
CA TYR A 394 1.27 13.22 -14.64
C TYR A 394 0.72 14.66 -14.65
N PHE A 395 1.59 15.67 -14.48
CA PHE A 395 1.15 17.06 -14.50
C PHE A 395 0.69 17.52 -15.89
N ALA A 396 1.30 17.04 -16.97
CA ALA A 396 0.84 17.32 -18.33
C ALA A 396 -0.58 16.76 -18.56
N LEU A 397 -0.86 15.54 -18.11
CA LEU A 397 -2.18 14.92 -18.17
C LEU A 397 -3.21 15.65 -17.31
N ARG A 398 -2.83 16.10 -16.10
CA ARG A 398 -3.68 16.93 -15.23
C ARG A 398 -4.09 18.26 -15.87
N GLN A 399 -3.29 18.79 -16.78
CA GLN A 399 -3.62 20.00 -17.54
C GLN A 399 -4.38 19.69 -18.84
N LEU A 400 -4.13 18.54 -19.45
CA LEU A 400 -4.67 18.18 -20.76
C LEU A 400 -6.06 17.54 -20.68
N LEU A 401 -6.24 16.51 -19.84
CA LEU A 401 -7.46 15.69 -19.84
C LEU A 401 -8.72 16.41 -19.34
N PRO A 402 -8.67 17.40 -18.42
CA PRO A 402 -9.87 18.16 -18.06
C PRO A 402 -10.54 18.89 -19.23
N ARG A 403 -9.80 19.18 -20.31
CA ARG A 403 -10.36 19.79 -21.53
C ARG A 403 -11.42 18.91 -22.18
N LEU A 404 -11.33 17.59 -22.00
CA LEU A 404 -12.32 16.62 -22.48
C LEU A 404 -13.62 16.63 -21.66
N CYS A 405 -13.61 17.22 -20.46
CA CYS A 405 -14.71 17.22 -19.50
C CYS A 405 -15.53 18.53 -19.52
N CYS A 406 -15.66 19.17 -20.70
CA CYS A 406 -16.37 20.43 -20.87
C CYS A 406 -17.60 20.24 -21.80
N PRO A 407 -18.79 19.94 -21.26
CA PRO A 407 -19.99 19.69 -22.06
C PRO A 407 -20.32 20.84 -23.02
N GLY A 408 -20.52 20.51 -24.29
CA GLY A 408 -20.82 21.48 -25.35
C GLY A 408 -19.62 22.25 -25.90
N VAL A 409 -18.40 21.94 -25.46
CA VAL A 409 -17.17 22.58 -25.95
C VAL A 409 -16.33 21.57 -26.71
N GLU A 410 -16.27 21.74 -28.04
CA GLU A 410 -15.37 20.93 -28.86
C GLU A 410 -13.90 21.20 -28.52
N CYS A 411 -13.10 20.15 -28.45
CA CYS A 411 -11.65 20.29 -28.31
C CYS A 411 -10.89 19.17 -29.02
N ASP A 412 -9.67 19.48 -29.46
CA ASP A 412 -8.71 18.53 -30.00
C ASP A 412 -7.44 18.56 -29.15
N ILE A 413 -7.06 17.38 -28.65
CA ILE A 413 -5.85 17.19 -27.84
C ILE A 413 -4.83 16.27 -28.53
N SER A 414 -5.02 15.93 -29.81
CA SER A 414 -4.20 14.98 -30.56
C SER A 414 -2.70 15.30 -30.53
N GLY A 415 -2.33 16.57 -30.77
CA GLY A 415 -0.94 17.03 -30.75
C GLY A 415 -0.26 16.85 -29.38
N PRO A 416 -0.74 17.51 -28.32
CA PRO A 416 -0.17 17.35 -26.98
C PRO A 416 -0.20 15.90 -26.46
N LEU A 417 -1.24 15.12 -26.78
CA LEU A 417 -1.31 13.72 -26.38
C LEU A 417 -0.25 12.87 -27.08
N ALA A 418 0.07 13.16 -28.34
CA ALA A 418 1.14 12.46 -29.08
C ALA A 418 2.51 12.68 -28.43
N GLU A 419 2.81 13.90 -28.00
CA GLU A 419 4.06 14.21 -27.26
C GLU A 419 4.13 13.45 -25.93
N ILE A 420 3.03 13.38 -25.18
CA ILE A 420 2.97 12.62 -23.93
C ILE A 420 3.16 11.11 -24.18
N LYS A 421 2.57 10.57 -25.26
CA LYS A 421 2.75 9.16 -25.65
C LYS A 421 4.20 8.83 -25.97
N GLU A 422 4.90 9.72 -26.68
CA GLU A 422 6.32 9.55 -26.98
C GLU A 422 7.18 9.56 -25.70
N GLN A 423 6.91 10.49 -24.78
CA GLN A 423 7.59 10.55 -23.48
C GLN A 423 7.34 9.30 -22.64
N ALA A 424 6.09 8.81 -22.61
CA ALA A 424 5.72 7.58 -21.89
C ALA A 424 6.47 6.36 -22.46
N ALA A 425 6.56 6.24 -23.78
CA ALA A 425 7.31 5.16 -24.43
C ALA A 425 8.83 5.24 -24.14
N ASP A 426 9.40 6.45 -24.10
CA ASP A 426 10.81 6.65 -23.75
C ASP A 426 11.11 6.26 -22.30
N ILE A 427 10.29 6.66 -21.33
CA ILE A 427 10.50 6.26 -19.93
C ILE A 427 10.35 4.75 -19.75
N ASN A 428 9.39 4.11 -20.42
CA ASN A 428 9.19 2.66 -20.33
C ASN A 428 10.39 1.90 -20.90
N ARG A 429 10.91 2.34 -22.06
CA ARG A 429 12.14 1.80 -22.66
C ARG A 429 13.33 1.93 -21.70
N ARG A 430 13.60 3.14 -21.19
CA ARG A 430 14.73 3.37 -20.25
C ARG A 430 14.58 2.52 -18.99
N ARG A 431 13.37 2.35 -18.46
CA ARG A 431 13.14 1.51 -17.27
C ARG A 431 13.46 0.04 -17.53
N LYS A 432 13.06 -0.49 -18.69
CA LYS A 432 13.38 -1.85 -19.14
C LYS A 432 14.88 -2.06 -19.38
N GLU A 433 15.61 -1.03 -19.79
CA GLU A 433 17.07 -1.07 -19.92
C GLU A 433 17.76 -1.16 -18.55
N ILE A 434 17.34 -0.34 -17.57
CA ILE A 434 17.83 -0.40 -16.19
C ILE A 434 17.51 -1.76 -15.56
N GLU A 435 16.28 -2.24 -15.73
CA GLU A 435 15.81 -3.57 -15.30
C GLU A 435 16.79 -4.67 -15.76
N LYS A 436 17.04 -4.73 -17.07
CA LYS A 436 17.88 -5.74 -17.70
C LYS A 436 19.32 -5.68 -17.22
N ARG A 437 19.83 -4.49 -16.92
CA ARG A 437 21.18 -4.29 -16.39
C ARG A 437 21.30 -4.74 -14.94
N LEU A 438 20.29 -4.44 -14.12
CA LEU A 438 20.28 -4.78 -12.69
C LEU A 438 19.89 -6.24 -12.40
N ARG A 439 19.04 -6.83 -13.25
CA ARG A 439 18.44 -8.15 -13.06
C ARG A 439 18.37 -8.93 -14.40
N PRO A 440 19.52 -9.27 -15.00
CA PRO A 440 19.55 -9.93 -16.32
C PRO A 440 18.85 -11.29 -16.34
N ASP A 441 18.87 -12.01 -15.21
CA ASP A 441 18.40 -13.40 -15.11
C ASP A 441 17.16 -13.55 -14.19
N ARG A 442 16.28 -12.53 -14.12
CA ARG A 442 15.10 -12.50 -13.22
C ARG A 442 14.25 -13.79 -13.33
N MET A 443 13.87 -14.37 -12.19
CA MET A 443 13.10 -15.63 -12.15
C MET A 443 11.65 -15.46 -12.66
N SER A 444 10.99 -14.35 -12.31
CA SER A 444 9.62 -14.01 -12.74
C SER A 444 9.56 -12.66 -13.44
N ARG A 445 8.75 -12.58 -14.50
CA ARG A 445 8.50 -11.35 -15.29
C ARG A 445 7.19 -10.64 -14.92
N LYS A 446 6.52 -11.03 -13.82
CA LYS A 446 5.15 -10.57 -13.52
C LYS A 446 5.04 -9.04 -13.37
N ASP A 447 6.09 -8.32 -12.94
CA ASP A 447 5.98 -6.88 -12.63
C ASP A 447 7.04 -5.98 -13.28
N ASP A 448 6.99 -5.86 -14.61
CA ASP A 448 7.52 -4.69 -15.37
C ASP A 448 6.42 -3.68 -15.74
N ARG A 449 5.20 -3.87 -15.21
CA ARG A 449 3.99 -3.26 -15.77
C ARG A 449 3.72 -1.83 -15.35
N ILE A 450 4.52 -1.23 -14.46
CA ILE A 450 4.25 0.11 -13.90
C ILE A 450 3.96 1.13 -15.02
N PHE A 451 4.82 1.18 -16.03
CA PHE A 451 4.63 2.09 -17.18
C PHE A 451 3.82 1.47 -18.33
N ASP A 452 3.69 0.15 -18.38
CA ASP A 452 2.79 -0.50 -19.36
C ASP A 452 1.32 -0.11 -19.12
N TYR A 453 0.90 0.06 -17.85
CA TYR A 453 -0.43 0.57 -17.53
C TYR A 453 -0.63 2.02 -18.00
N LEU A 454 0.40 2.86 -17.91
CA LEU A 454 0.38 4.23 -18.42
C LEU A 454 0.23 4.25 -19.94
N GLU A 455 1.04 3.47 -20.67
CA GLU A 455 0.92 3.37 -22.13
C GLU A 455 -0.44 2.85 -22.57
N LYS A 456 -0.95 1.81 -21.89
CA LYS A 456 -2.28 1.27 -22.16
C LYS A 456 -3.37 2.32 -21.96
N MET A 457 -3.33 3.04 -20.83
CA MET A 457 -4.28 4.11 -20.55
C MET A 457 -4.21 5.21 -21.61
N LEU A 458 -3.00 5.67 -21.98
CA LEU A 458 -2.82 6.69 -23.01
C LEU A 458 -3.35 6.25 -24.38
N ALA A 459 -3.27 4.97 -24.72
CA ALA A 459 -3.84 4.43 -25.94
C ALA A 459 -5.38 4.53 -25.97
N GLU A 460 -6.02 4.48 -24.81
CA GLU A 460 -7.48 4.54 -24.63
C GLU A 460 -8.02 5.99 -24.49
N VAL A 461 -7.14 6.99 -24.29
CA VAL A 461 -7.54 8.40 -24.16
C VAL A 461 -8.13 8.93 -25.49
N PRO A 462 -9.37 9.47 -25.49
CA PRO A 462 -9.96 10.13 -26.65
C PRO A 462 -9.19 11.37 -27.07
N VAL A 463 -9.01 11.57 -28.38
CA VAL A 463 -8.31 12.74 -28.94
C VAL A 463 -9.22 13.95 -29.17
N HIS A 464 -10.52 13.72 -29.26
CA HIS A 464 -11.54 14.77 -29.43
C HIS A 464 -12.50 14.73 -28.24
N GLY A 465 -12.84 15.92 -27.75
CA GLY A 465 -13.83 16.12 -26.69
C GLY A 465 -15.04 16.93 -27.16
N PRO A 466 -16.10 17.00 -26.35
CA PRO A 466 -16.15 16.43 -25.00
C PRO A 466 -16.35 14.90 -25.03
N VAL A 467 -15.80 14.21 -24.04
CA VAL A 467 -15.97 12.74 -23.92
C VAL A 467 -17.35 12.36 -23.37
N SER A 468 -18.12 13.34 -22.92
CA SER A 468 -19.50 13.18 -22.52
C SER A 468 -20.34 14.44 -22.68
N ASN A 469 -21.66 14.29 -22.74
CA ASN A 469 -22.60 15.41 -22.81
C ASN A 469 -22.97 16.02 -21.44
N ALA A 470 -22.50 15.43 -20.34
CA ALA A 470 -22.66 15.94 -18.99
C ALA A 470 -21.47 15.58 -18.09
N VAL A 471 -21.26 16.36 -17.03
CA VAL A 471 -20.19 16.14 -16.05
C VAL A 471 -20.69 16.43 -14.64
N LEU A 472 -20.33 15.58 -13.67
CA LEU A 472 -20.49 15.85 -12.25
C LEU A 472 -19.19 16.44 -11.70
N ARG A 473 -19.26 17.64 -11.14
CA ARG A 473 -18.16 18.29 -10.42
C ARG A 473 -18.33 18.09 -8.94
N VAL A 474 -17.29 17.61 -8.27
CA VAL A 474 -17.31 17.39 -6.82
C VAL A 474 -16.07 17.98 -6.18
N ARG A 475 -16.27 18.69 -5.06
CA ARG A 475 -15.21 19.34 -4.30
C ARG A 475 -14.96 18.62 -2.98
N TYR A 476 -13.70 18.30 -2.69
CA TYR A 476 -13.27 17.55 -1.51
C TYR A 476 -12.18 18.28 -0.74
N PRO A 477 -12.17 18.24 0.61
CA PRO A 477 -11.23 19.03 1.40
C PRO A 477 -9.83 18.40 1.52
N GLU A 478 -9.71 17.07 1.47
CA GLU A 478 -8.46 16.31 1.66
C GLU A 478 -8.51 14.96 0.91
N ARG A 479 -7.51 14.08 1.10
CA ARG A 479 -7.49 12.70 0.57
C ARG A 479 -8.81 11.97 0.84
N VAL A 480 -9.63 11.78 -0.20
CA VAL A 480 -10.85 10.97 -0.09
C VAL A 480 -10.80 9.74 -0.98
N ARG A 481 -11.36 8.64 -0.48
CA ARG A 481 -11.56 7.39 -1.23
C ARG A 481 -12.73 7.54 -2.23
N PRO A 482 -12.83 6.67 -3.25
CA PRO A 482 -13.85 6.80 -4.29
C PRO A 482 -15.28 6.74 -3.77
N PHE A 483 -16.06 7.78 -4.04
CA PHE A 483 -17.51 7.78 -3.83
C PHE A 483 -18.24 7.13 -4.99
N GLN A 484 -19.45 6.63 -4.74
CA GLN A 484 -20.37 6.27 -5.82
C GLN A 484 -21.41 7.36 -5.99
N PHE A 485 -21.60 7.81 -7.22
CA PHE A 485 -22.57 8.85 -7.55
C PHE A 485 -23.68 8.27 -8.43
N PHE A 486 -24.90 8.72 -8.20
CA PHE A 486 -26.06 8.33 -8.98
C PHE A 486 -26.92 9.55 -9.30
N VAL A 487 -27.46 9.60 -10.51
CA VAL A 487 -28.36 10.66 -10.96
C VAL A 487 -29.74 10.08 -11.27
N ARG A 488 -30.77 10.82 -10.86
CA ARG A 488 -32.16 10.57 -11.25
C ARG A 488 -32.62 11.69 -12.18
N TYR A 489 -33.36 11.31 -13.23
CA TYR A 489 -33.87 12.23 -14.23
C TYR A 489 -35.36 12.51 -14.02
N ALA A 490 -35.81 13.69 -14.43
CA ALA A 490 -37.22 14.09 -14.35
C ALA A 490 -38.15 13.05 -14.99
N GLY A 491 -39.22 12.68 -14.28
CA GLY A 491 -40.19 11.69 -14.74
C GLY A 491 -39.74 10.23 -14.61
N SER A 492 -38.58 9.96 -14.02
CA SER A 492 -38.07 8.61 -13.75
C SER A 492 -37.88 8.37 -12.25
N SER A 493 -38.23 7.18 -11.77
CA SER A 493 -37.92 6.72 -10.41
C SER A 493 -36.57 6.01 -10.30
N LYS A 494 -35.88 5.77 -11.43
CA LYS A 494 -34.65 4.97 -11.48
C LYS A 494 -33.40 5.83 -11.26
N TRP A 495 -32.54 5.37 -10.34
CA TRP A 495 -31.18 5.87 -10.18
C TRP A 495 -30.24 5.29 -11.23
N ASN A 496 -29.46 6.16 -11.90
CA ASN A 496 -28.45 5.76 -12.88
C ASN A 496 -27.07 6.07 -12.33
N ARG A 497 -26.17 5.10 -12.37
CA ARG A 497 -24.81 5.26 -11.87
C ARG A 497 -24.02 6.23 -12.76
N ILE A 498 -23.41 7.23 -12.14
CA ILE A 498 -22.33 8.02 -12.72
C ILE A 498 -21.05 7.24 -12.42
N GLU A 499 -20.36 6.76 -13.46
CA GLU A 499 -19.10 6.06 -13.24
C GLU A 499 -18.07 6.98 -12.61
N ALA A 500 -17.76 6.73 -11.34
CA ALA A 500 -16.73 7.44 -10.61
C ALA A 500 -15.46 6.59 -10.59
N GLY A 501 -14.44 7.01 -11.32
CA GLY A 501 -13.08 6.54 -11.12
C GLY A 501 -12.34 7.56 -10.26
N CYS A 502 -11.93 7.19 -9.05
CA CYS A 502 -10.89 7.94 -8.35
C CYS A 502 -10.23 7.07 -7.29
N THR A 503 -8.93 6.85 -7.40
CA THR A 503 -8.09 6.47 -6.26
C THR A 503 -7.64 7.74 -5.53
N GLY A 504 -7.40 7.65 -4.22
CA GLY A 504 -7.20 8.81 -3.35
C GLY A 504 -6.07 9.73 -3.82
N ASN A 505 -6.38 11.01 -4.03
CA ASN A 505 -5.39 11.98 -4.51
C ASN A 505 -4.32 12.20 -3.44
N ARG A 506 -3.03 12.01 -3.77
CA ARG A 506 -1.95 11.97 -2.75
C ARG A 506 -1.65 13.34 -2.14
N PHE A 507 -2.05 14.43 -2.77
CA PHE A 507 -1.74 15.77 -2.30
C PHE A 507 -2.74 16.26 -1.27
N TRP A 508 -2.22 16.91 -0.23
CA TRP A 508 -3.04 17.62 0.74
C TRP A 508 -3.70 18.84 0.11
N GLY A 509 -4.88 19.20 0.64
CA GLY A 509 -5.63 20.36 0.21
C GLY A 509 -6.87 20.01 -0.61
N GLU A 510 -7.54 21.08 -1.04
CA GLU A 510 -8.80 20.99 -1.75
C GLU A 510 -8.65 20.44 -3.16
N HIS A 511 -9.57 19.55 -3.54
CA HIS A 511 -9.63 18.93 -4.85
C HIS A 511 -10.97 19.21 -5.50
N MET A 512 -10.96 19.52 -6.80
CA MET A 512 -12.15 19.56 -7.65
C MET A 512 -12.01 18.48 -8.72
N MET A 513 -12.87 17.46 -8.67
CA MET A 513 -12.88 16.35 -9.62
C MET A 513 -14.09 16.41 -10.53
N SER A 514 -13.89 15.99 -11.79
CA SER A 514 -14.92 15.90 -12.80
C SER A 514 -15.20 14.43 -13.13
N TYR A 515 -16.48 14.05 -13.15
CA TYR A 515 -16.95 12.71 -13.51
C TYR A 515 -17.85 12.81 -14.75
N PRO A 516 -17.30 12.59 -15.95
CA PRO A 516 -18.06 12.53 -17.20
C PRO A 516 -19.14 11.45 -17.18
N PHE A 517 -20.34 11.74 -17.70
CA PHE A 517 -21.40 10.76 -17.90
C PHE A 517 -22.35 11.16 -19.03
N GLU A 518 -23.04 10.18 -19.62
CA GLU A 518 -24.08 10.45 -20.62
C GLU A 518 -25.43 10.74 -19.94
N PRO A 519 -26.01 11.93 -20.15
CA PRO A 519 -27.32 12.26 -19.61
C PRO A 519 -28.43 11.50 -20.36
N GLN A 520 -29.40 10.95 -19.64
CA GLN A 520 -30.58 10.27 -20.20
C GLN A 520 -31.85 11.14 -20.15
N GLY A 521 -31.71 12.41 -19.78
CA GLY A 521 -32.81 13.34 -19.59
C GLY A 521 -32.37 14.55 -18.78
N VAL A 522 -33.33 15.32 -18.26
CA VAL A 522 -33.06 16.47 -17.38
C VAL A 522 -32.75 15.96 -15.97
N PRO A 523 -31.53 16.17 -15.42
CA PRO A 523 -31.22 15.81 -14.05
C PRO A 523 -32.18 16.47 -13.04
N GLU A 524 -32.70 15.67 -12.11
CA GLU A 524 -33.63 16.12 -11.07
C GLU A 524 -33.03 15.93 -9.66
N ALA A 525 -32.31 14.83 -9.43
CA ALA A 525 -31.71 14.53 -8.14
C ALA A 525 -30.33 13.85 -8.28
N LEU A 526 -29.48 14.08 -7.29
CA LEU A 526 -28.16 13.45 -7.13
C LEU A 526 -28.15 12.63 -5.84
N ARG A 527 -27.78 11.36 -5.92
CA ARG A 527 -27.48 10.51 -4.77
C ARG A 527 -25.99 10.31 -4.70
N ILE A 528 -25.44 10.50 -3.51
CA ILE A 528 -24.05 10.19 -3.19
C ILE A 528 -24.06 9.02 -2.22
N ASP A 529 -23.35 7.95 -2.56
CA ASP A 529 -23.33 6.69 -1.81
C ASP A 529 -21.92 6.38 -1.27
N PHE A 530 -21.90 5.94 0.00
CA PHE A 530 -20.72 5.80 0.86
C PHE A 530 -20.55 4.39 1.44
N THR A 531 -21.40 3.44 1.01
CA THR A 531 -21.66 2.13 1.65
C THR A 531 -20.45 1.17 1.73
N ASN A 532 -19.27 1.53 1.19
CA ASN A 532 -18.03 0.74 1.26
C ASN A 532 -16.81 1.55 1.76
N GLN A 533 -17.03 2.67 2.46
CA GLN A 533 -15.95 3.57 2.86
C GLN A 533 -15.60 3.48 4.35
N TYR A 534 -14.30 3.38 4.64
CA TYR A 534 -13.77 3.55 6.00
C TYR A 534 -14.05 4.99 6.49
N VAL A 535 -14.38 5.07 7.78
CA VAL A 535 -14.84 6.25 8.52
C VAL A 535 -13.94 7.47 8.25
N GLY A 536 -14.47 8.56 7.68
CA GLY A 536 -13.71 9.80 7.52
C GLY A 536 -13.90 10.60 6.23
N SER A 537 -14.66 10.11 5.27
CA SER A 537 -14.81 10.78 3.98
C SER A 537 -15.59 12.10 4.13
N ARG A 538 -15.22 13.12 3.33
CA ARG A 538 -15.83 14.46 3.34
C ARG A 538 -16.11 14.96 1.94
N ILE A 539 -17.24 15.66 1.76
CA ILE A 539 -17.56 16.39 0.54
C ILE A 539 -17.93 17.82 0.92
N MET A 540 -17.38 18.79 0.19
CA MET A 540 -17.72 20.21 0.37
C MET A 540 -18.86 20.63 -0.53
N TYR A 541 -18.88 20.18 -1.78
CA TYR A 541 -19.88 20.62 -2.76
C TYR A 541 -19.98 19.64 -3.93
N ALA A 542 -21.13 19.57 -4.57
CA ALA A 542 -21.36 18.80 -5.80
C ALA A 542 -22.31 19.56 -6.75
N GLU A 543 -22.02 19.55 -8.05
CA GLU A 543 -22.82 20.20 -9.09
C GLU A 543 -22.78 19.36 -10.38
N LEU A 544 -23.91 19.25 -11.10
CA LEU A 544 -23.90 18.69 -12.46
C LEU A 544 -23.90 19.82 -13.49
N GLU A 545 -23.21 19.59 -14.60
CA GLU A 545 -23.14 20.50 -15.74
C GLU A 545 -23.48 19.73 -17.02
N THR A 546 -24.36 20.29 -17.85
CA THR A 546 -24.62 19.83 -19.23
C THR A 546 -24.25 20.93 -20.21
N ALA A 547 -24.37 20.68 -21.52
CA ALA A 547 -24.14 21.72 -22.54
C ALA A 547 -25.05 22.97 -22.36
N GLU A 548 -26.22 22.81 -21.74
CA GLU A 548 -27.26 23.85 -21.68
C GLU A 548 -27.41 24.53 -20.30
N ALA A 549 -26.99 23.87 -19.22
CA ALA A 549 -27.31 24.32 -17.86
C ALA A 549 -26.39 23.71 -16.79
N PHE A 550 -26.39 24.37 -15.63
CA PHE A 550 -25.90 23.83 -14.37
C PHE A 550 -27.08 23.30 -13.55
N TYR A 551 -26.83 22.28 -12.73
CA TYR A 551 -27.78 21.71 -11.79
C TYR A 551 -27.14 21.66 -10.42
N GLN A 552 -27.56 22.60 -9.57
CA GLN A 552 -27.02 22.79 -8.24
C GLN A 552 -27.92 22.17 -7.17
N PRO A 553 -27.38 21.77 -6.02
CA PRO A 553 -28.18 21.37 -4.87
C PRO A 553 -29.19 22.45 -4.49
N LEU A 554 -30.46 22.03 -4.33
CA LEU A 554 -31.58 22.86 -3.88
C LEU A 554 -31.99 22.49 -2.44
N GLY A 555 -31.96 21.21 -2.12
CA GLY A 555 -32.36 20.70 -0.81
C GLY A 555 -32.03 19.23 -0.63
N ILE A 556 -31.88 18.80 0.60
CA ILE A 556 -31.70 17.38 0.94
C ILE A 556 -33.09 16.74 0.99
N VAL A 557 -33.25 15.59 0.33
CA VAL A 557 -34.53 14.87 0.28
C VAL A 557 -34.49 13.54 1.03
N ASN A 558 -33.31 12.95 1.20
CA ASN A 558 -33.14 11.73 1.99
C ASN A 558 -31.71 11.64 2.54
N ILE A 559 -31.58 11.02 3.71
CA ILE A 559 -30.31 10.70 4.35
C ILE A 559 -30.43 9.28 4.91
N GLU A 560 -29.49 8.42 4.56
CA GLU A 560 -29.40 7.08 5.10
C GLU A 560 -28.10 6.90 5.91
N GLY A 561 -28.25 6.49 7.18
CA GLY A 561 -27.16 6.33 8.15
C GLY A 561 -26.69 7.64 8.79
N ALA A 562 -25.49 7.65 9.40
CA ALA A 562 -25.03 8.74 10.27
C ALA A 562 -24.22 9.83 9.51
N VAL A 563 -24.89 10.81 8.93
CA VAL A 563 -24.22 11.95 8.25
C VAL A 563 -24.24 13.18 9.15
N SER A 564 -23.08 13.76 9.42
CA SER A 564 -22.94 15.06 10.10
C SER A 564 -22.84 16.19 9.08
N HIS A 565 -23.56 17.27 9.38
CA HIS A 565 -23.63 18.49 8.56
C HIS A 565 -23.99 18.26 7.08
N PRO A 566 -25.02 17.46 6.74
CA PRO A 566 -25.42 17.24 5.35
C PRO A 566 -25.82 18.55 4.64
N GLU A 567 -26.28 19.56 5.39
CA GLU A 567 -26.62 20.90 4.88
C GLU A 567 -25.44 21.63 4.24
N ALA A 568 -24.20 21.26 4.56
CA ALA A 568 -23.01 21.85 3.94
C ALA A 568 -22.98 21.62 2.42
N LEU A 569 -23.60 20.54 1.93
CA LEU A 569 -23.70 20.25 0.49
C LEU A 569 -24.60 21.22 -0.28
N LEU A 570 -25.44 22.02 0.41
CA LEU A 570 -26.39 22.92 -0.23
C LEU A 570 -25.78 24.25 -0.66
N ASN A 571 -24.66 24.66 -0.05
CA ASN A 571 -24.07 25.98 -0.25
C ASN A 571 -22.62 25.88 -0.73
N ASP A 572 -22.30 26.57 -1.83
CA ASP A 572 -20.90 26.77 -2.23
C ASP A 572 -20.29 27.94 -1.45
N GLY A 573 -19.92 27.67 -0.19
CA GLY A 573 -19.34 28.66 0.75
C GLY A 573 -18.18 28.14 1.61
N ARG A 574 -17.77 26.88 1.37
CA ARG A 574 -16.75 26.05 2.07
C ARG A 574 -17.07 25.65 3.52
N ASP A 575 -18.08 24.78 3.67
CA ASP A 575 -18.19 23.84 4.79
C ASP A 575 -18.10 22.41 4.25
N ALA A 576 -17.87 21.39 5.09
CA ALA A 576 -17.77 19.98 4.68
C ALA A 576 -18.78 19.10 5.41
N ALA A 577 -19.47 18.24 4.67
CA ALA A 577 -20.30 17.17 5.24
C ALA A 577 -19.41 15.97 5.60
N PHE A 578 -19.62 15.39 6.78
CA PHE A 578 -18.86 14.22 7.26
C PHE A 578 -19.74 12.98 7.32
N PHE A 579 -19.24 11.89 6.76
CA PHE A 579 -19.96 10.62 6.68
C PHE A 579 -19.56 9.74 7.87
N GLY A 580 -20.22 10.00 9.02
CA GLY A 580 -20.09 9.38 10.34
C GLY A 580 -20.45 10.33 11.48
N ASP A 581 -20.37 9.88 12.74
CA ASP A 581 -20.60 10.73 13.91
C ASP A 581 -19.37 11.57 14.31
N GLY A 582 -18.24 11.42 13.62
CA GLY A 582 -17.01 12.16 13.88
C GLY A 582 -16.27 11.75 15.16
N GLU A 583 -16.88 10.93 16.02
CA GLU A 583 -16.36 10.56 17.35
C GLU A 583 -16.10 9.05 17.51
N VAL A 584 -16.72 8.19 16.70
CA VAL A 584 -16.60 6.73 16.85
C VAL A 584 -15.36 6.20 16.13
N GLN A 585 -14.43 5.71 16.95
CA GLN A 585 -13.25 4.96 16.52
C GLN A 585 -13.66 3.79 15.60
N ALA A 586 -13.00 3.68 14.45
CA ALA A 586 -13.28 2.68 13.41
C ALA A 586 -13.36 1.24 13.96
N PHE A 587 -12.63 0.97 15.04
CA PHE A 587 -12.60 -0.29 15.78
C PHE A 587 -13.98 -0.85 16.16
N ARG A 588 -14.92 -0.03 16.65
CA ARG A 588 -16.26 -0.52 17.08
C ARG A 588 -17.09 -1.10 15.93
N LYS A 589 -16.78 -0.72 14.68
CA LYS A 589 -17.45 -1.21 13.47
C LYS A 589 -16.81 -2.49 12.92
N PHE A 590 -15.55 -2.76 13.26
CA PHE A 590 -14.85 -3.96 12.79
C PHE A 590 -15.40 -5.24 13.44
N ASN A 591 -15.76 -5.15 14.73
CA ASN A 591 -16.10 -6.30 15.57
C ASN A 591 -17.62 -6.53 15.79
N HIS A 592 -18.50 -5.64 15.32
CA HIS A 592 -19.94 -5.75 15.57
C HIS A 592 -20.74 -5.59 14.27
N GLN A 593 -21.37 -6.69 13.81
CA GLN A 593 -22.26 -6.70 12.64
C GLN A 593 -23.44 -5.72 12.78
N GLU A 594 -23.90 -5.45 13.99
CA GLU A 594 -25.00 -4.52 14.28
C GLU A 594 -24.54 -3.05 14.35
N ALA A 595 -23.24 -2.81 14.62
CA ALA A 595 -22.63 -1.47 14.56
C ALA A 595 -22.30 -1.03 13.13
N LEU A 596 -22.50 -1.92 12.15
CA LEU A 596 -22.56 -1.62 10.72
C LEU A 596 -23.93 -1.02 10.33
N GLN A 597 -24.51 -0.13 11.14
CA GLN A 597 -25.45 0.84 10.57
C GLN A 597 -24.64 1.76 9.65
N MET A 598 -24.42 1.30 8.43
CA MET A 598 -23.59 1.95 7.45
C MET A 598 -24.16 3.34 7.17
N ILE A 599 -23.26 4.32 7.18
CA ILE A 599 -23.56 5.63 6.62
C ILE A 599 -23.57 5.42 5.13
N SER A 600 -24.74 5.43 4.52
CA SER A 600 -24.92 4.84 3.19
C SER A 600 -25.15 5.89 2.12
N SER A 601 -25.95 6.94 2.36
CA SER A 601 -26.19 7.92 1.28
C SER A 601 -26.76 9.27 1.71
N VAL A 602 -26.54 10.28 0.86
CA VAL A 602 -27.29 11.55 0.86
C VAL A 602 -27.90 11.76 -0.51
N GLU A 603 -29.18 12.11 -0.54
CA GLU A 603 -29.90 12.43 -1.77
C GLU A 603 -30.26 13.92 -1.79
N LEU A 604 -29.87 14.59 -2.87
CA LEU A 604 -30.02 16.02 -3.11
C LEU A 604 -31.00 16.25 -4.25
N LEU A 605 -32.02 17.07 -4.03
CA LEU A 605 -32.82 17.67 -5.10
C LEU A 605 -31.98 18.74 -5.80
N LEU A 606 -32.06 18.81 -7.13
CA LEU A 606 -31.31 19.75 -7.93
C LEU A 606 -32.20 20.86 -8.50
N LYS A 607 -31.68 22.08 -8.58
CA LYS A 607 -32.26 23.21 -9.31
C LYS A 607 -31.49 23.43 -10.61
N LYS A 608 -32.21 23.57 -11.72
CA LYS A 608 -31.63 23.98 -13.01
C LYS A 608 -31.29 25.47 -12.99
N ILE A 609 -30.09 25.81 -13.44
CA ILE A 609 -29.58 27.17 -13.62
C ILE A 609 -29.08 27.27 -15.06
N SER A 610 -29.63 28.20 -15.84
CA SER A 610 -29.21 28.39 -17.24
C SER A 610 -27.75 28.83 -17.31
N LYS A 611 -27.02 28.29 -18.30
CA LYS A 611 -25.63 28.67 -18.58
C LYS A 611 -25.49 30.09 -19.14
#